data_AF-A0A496PYM5-F1
#
_entry.id   AF-A0A496PYM5-F1
#
_cell.length_a   1.000
_cell.length_b   1.000
_cell.length_c   1.000
_cell.angle_alpha   90.00
_cell.angle_beta   90.00
_cell.angle_gamma   90.00
#
_symmetry.space_group_name_H-M   'P 1'
#
loop_
_entity.id
_entity.type
_entity.pdbx_description
1 polymer ?
#
loop_
_entity_poly.entity_id
_entity_poly.type
_entity_poly.pdbx_seq_one_letter_code
_entity_poly.pdbx_strand_id
1 'polypeptide(L)'
;MTEVNNSNEILNAHLELLKELHALFLEEGALLRTSGGRLDENFLDRKRSYLTRLDTSLSGLRSLGGSGVRLDPDSAARVKDARNRLLQILMLDRENERLLLKGTVSSTLQQQFAPVLPGRVARAYGGTGGSPGSSREQPGVE
;
A
#
# COMPACT_ATOMS: atom_id res chain seq x y z
N MET A 1 -3.44 16.80 -41.76
CA MET A 1 -2.29 16.05 -41.20
C MET A 1 -2.01 16.39 -39.73
N THR A 2 -2.29 17.61 -39.26
CA THR A 2 -2.05 18.06 -37.87
C THR A 2 -2.90 17.36 -36.81
N GLU A 3 -4.18 17.07 -37.08
CA GLU A 3 -5.07 16.46 -36.07
C GLU A 3 -4.71 14.99 -35.74
N VAL A 4 -4.18 14.25 -36.73
CA VAL A 4 -3.73 12.86 -36.54
C VAL A 4 -2.42 12.79 -35.76
N ASN A 5 -1.53 13.78 -35.91
CA ASN A 5 -0.32 13.86 -35.07
C ASN A 5 -0.68 14.18 -33.63
N ASN A 6 -1.58 15.14 -33.39
CA ASN A 6 -2.02 15.52 -32.05
C ASN A 6 -2.70 14.35 -31.31
N SER A 7 -3.53 13.55 -32.00
CA SER A 7 -4.18 12.39 -31.37
C SER A 7 -3.20 11.27 -31.00
N ASN A 8 -2.19 11.05 -31.83
CA ASN A 8 -1.09 10.12 -31.54
C ASN A 8 -0.25 10.57 -30.34
N GLU A 9 0.05 11.87 -30.25
CA GLU A 9 0.80 12.44 -29.12
C GLU A 9 0.06 12.27 -27.80
N ILE A 10 -1.24 12.58 -27.76
CA ILE A 10 -2.08 12.39 -26.56
C ILE A 10 -2.13 10.92 -26.14
N LEU A 11 -2.30 9.99 -27.11
CA LEU A 11 -2.34 8.56 -26.82
C LEU A 11 -1.00 8.03 -26.31
N ASN A 12 0.11 8.48 -26.90
CA ASN A 12 1.45 8.11 -26.46
C ASN A 12 1.74 8.65 -25.05
N ALA A 13 1.38 9.90 -24.79
CA ALA A 13 1.51 10.50 -23.46
C ALA A 13 0.70 9.73 -22.40
N HIS A 14 -0.52 9.27 -22.75
CA HIS A 14 -1.32 8.43 -21.87
C HIS A 14 -0.66 7.08 -21.60
N LEU A 15 -0.11 6.43 -22.63
CA LEU A 15 0.59 5.16 -22.49
C LEU A 15 1.83 5.27 -21.58
N GLU A 16 2.63 6.32 -21.76
CA GLU A 16 3.79 6.56 -20.88
C GLU A 16 3.34 6.80 -19.43
N LEU A 17 2.26 7.56 -19.22
CA LEU A 17 1.68 7.75 -17.89
C LEU A 17 1.25 6.41 -17.25
N LEU A 18 0.61 5.53 -18.01
CA LEU A 18 0.25 4.19 -17.51
C LEU A 18 1.48 3.32 -17.23
N LYS A 19 2.57 3.48 -17.99
CA LYS A 19 3.82 2.77 -17.72
C LYS A 19 4.45 3.22 -16.41
N GLU A 20 4.54 4.53 -16.21
CA GLU A 20 5.03 5.15 -14.98
C GLU A 20 4.16 4.75 -13.78
N LEU A 21 2.84 4.81 -13.93
CA LEU A 21 1.91 4.43 -12.87
C LEU A 21 2.06 2.95 -12.49
N HIS A 22 2.17 2.07 -13.48
CA HIS A 22 2.44 0.65 -13.22
C HIS A 22 3.77 0.44 -12.46
N ALA A 23 4.83 1.17 -12.81
CA ALA A 23 6.09 1.11 -12.07
C ALA A 23 5.93 1.60 -10.62
N LEU A 24 5.14 2.66 -10.41
CA LEU A 24 4.82 3.17 -9.07
C LEU A 24 4.07 2.12 -8.22
N PHE A 25 3.12 1.38 -8.81
CA PHE A 25 2.40 0.31 -8.11
C PHE A 25 3.31 -0.89 -7.76
N LEU A 26 4.29 -1.20 -8.59
CA LEU A 26 5.32 -2.20 -8.27
C LEU A 26 6.21 -1.72 -7.11
N GLU A 27 6.63 -0.46 -7.13
CA GLU A 27 7.40 0.18 -6.05
C GLU A 27 6.61 0.13 -4.73
N GLU A 28 5.32 0.50 -4.75
CA GLU A 28 4.41 0.40 -3.61
C GLU A 28 4.38 -1.03 -3.05
N GLY A 29 4.17 -2.03 -3.91
CA GLY A 29 4.13 -3.43 -3.48
C GLY A 29 5.46 -3.91 -2.90
N ALA A 30 6.60 -3.40 -3.37
CA ALA A 30 7.91 -3.67 -2.77
C ALA A 30 8.02 -3.03 -1.38
N LEU A 31 7.64 -1.76 -1.24
CA LEU A 31 7.67 -1.03 0.02
C LEU A 31 6.73 -1.64 1.07
N LEU A 32 5.52 -2.05 0.69
CA LEU A 32 4.56 -2.68 1.60
C LEU A 32 5.09 -4.02 2.14
N ARG A 33 5.84 -4.78 1.33
CA ARG A 33 6.45 -6.04 1.75
C ARG A 33 7.65 -5.84 2.69
N THR A 34 8.46 -4.81 2.47
CA THR A 34 9.67 -4.55 3.29
C THR A 34 9.36 -3.77 4.56
N SER A 35 8.44 -2.82 4.49
CA SER A 35 8.16 -1.83 5.56
C SER A 35 6.95 -2.20 6.42
N GLY A 36 6.36 -3.38 6.21
CA GLY A 36 5.24 -3.89 6.99
C GLY A 36 3.97 -3.05 6.87
N GLY A 37 3.73 -2.44 5.70
CA GLY A 37 2.55 -1.60 5.46
C GLY A 37 2.74 -0.10 5.71
N ARG A 38 3.95 0.36 6.05
CA ARG A 38 4.25 1.79 6.19
C ARG A 38 4.77 2.36 4.88
N LEU A 39 4.02 3.30 4.29
CA LEU A 39 4.47 4.12 3.17
C LEU A 39 4.92 5.49 3.69
N ASP A 40 5.99 6.04 3.12
CA ASP A 40 6.47 7.38 3.45
C ASP A 40 5.58 8.46 2.80
N GLU A 41 5.49 9.64 3.41
CA GLU A 41 4.68 10.75 2.90
C GLU A 41 5.17 11.19 1.51
N ASN A 42 6.50 11.14 1.26
CA ASN A 42 7.06 11.42 -0.07
C ASN A 42 6.49 10.48 -1.15
N PHE A 43 6.26 9.21 -0.81
CA PHE A 43 5.66 8.25 -1.74
C PHE A 43 4.17 8.55 -1.96
N LEU A 44 3.44 8.88 -0.90
CA LEU A 44 2.03 9.26 -0.98
C LEU A 44 1.82 10.52 -1.82
N ASP A 45 2.67 11.52 -1.67
CA ASP A 45 2.60 12.76 -2.47
C ASP A 45 2.93 12.49 -3.95
N ARG A 46 3.92 11.65 -4.24
CA ARG A 46 4.16 11.15 -5.61
C ARG A 46 2.89 10.51 -6.14
N LYS A 47 2.27 9.57 -5.41
CA LYS A 47 1.03 8.88 -5.83
C LYS A 47 -0.15 9.85 -6.05
N ARG A 48 -0.33 10.85 -5.18
CA ARG A 48 -1.35 11.91 -5.35
C ARG A 48 -1.14 12.71 -6.63
N SER A 49 0.10 13.08 -6.96
CA SER A 49 0.40 13.84 -8.18
C SER A 49 0.00 13.10 -9.47
N TYR A 50 0.07 11.76 -9.48
CA TYR A 50 -0.36 10.95 -10.61
C TYR A 50 -1.87 11.01 -10.86
N LEU A 51 -2.70 11.24 -9.83
CA LEU A 51 -4.16 11.40 -10.01
C LEU A 51 -4.49 12.62 -10.87
N THR A 52 -3.83 13.75 -10.61
CA THR A 52 -4.00 14.98 -11.41
C THR A 52 -3.51 14.79 -12.84
N ARG A 53 -2.37 14.12 -13.02
CA ARG A 53 -1.83 13.79 -14.36
C ARG A 53 -2.78 12.85 -15.12
N LEU A 54 -3.38 11.88 -14.44
CA LEU A 54 -4.34 10.94 -15.01
C LEU A 54 -5.61 11.66 -15.47
N ASP A 55 -6.16 12.56 -14.65
CA ASP A 55 -7.35 13.31 -15.01
C ASP A 55 -7.11 14.21 -16.23
N THR A 56 -5.96 14.88 -16.27
CA THR A 56 -5.52 15.70 -17.42
C THR A 56 -5.43 14.85 -18.69
N SER A 57 -4.79 13.68 -18.59
CA SER A 57 -4.63 12.75 -19.72
C SER A 57 -5.97 12.19 -20.22
N LEU A 58 -6.87 11.81 -19.30
CA LEU A 58 -8.21 11.32 -19.61
C LEU A 58 -9.08 12.42 -20.24
N SER A 59 -8.94 13.67 -19.80
CA SER A 59 -9.59 14.82 -20.43
C SER A 59 -9.16 14.95 -21.89
N GLY A 60 -7.85 14.87 -22.17
CA GLY A 60 -7.33 14.88 -23.54
C GLY A 60 -7.87 13.74 -24.41
N LEU A 61 -7.95 12.52 -23.87
CA LEU A 61 -8.54 11.37 -24.58
C LEU A 61 -10.04 11.56 -24.86
N ARG A 62 -10.80 12.13 -23.92
CA ARG A 62 -12.24 12.42 -24.11
C ARG A 62 -12.46 13.45 -25.21
N SER A 63 -11.64 14.50 -25.27
CA SER A 63 -11.70 15.51 -26.33
C SER A 63 -11.47 14.92 -27.72
N LEU A 64 -10.59 13.92 -27.84
CA LEU A 64 -10.38 13.19 -29.10
C LEU A 64 -11.59 12.36 -29.51
N GLY A 65 -12.20 11.64 -28.57
CA GLY A 65 -13.38 10.81 -28.83
C GLY A 65 -14.63 11.61 -29.24
N GLY A 66 -14.82 12.81 -28.67
CA GLY A 66 -15.92 13.70 -29.02
C GLY A 66 -15.79 14.39 -30.38
N SER A 67 -14.57 14.50 -30.91
CA SER A 67 -14.28 15.25 -32.14
C SER A 67 -14.40 14.41 -33.42
N GLY A 68 -14.78 13.12 -33.33
CA GLY A 68 -14.89 12.24 -34.50
C GLY A 68 -13.56 11.97 -35.21
N VAL A 69 -12.44 12.20 -34.53
CA VAL A 69 -11.09 12.06 -35.09
C VAL A 69 -10.87 10.61 -35.49
N ARG A 70 -10.52 10.39 -36.76
CA ARG A 70 -10.22 9.06 -37.29
C ARG A 70 -8.84 8.65 -36.79
N LEU A 71 -8.82 7.68 -35.87
CA LEU A 71 -7.60 7.09 -35.36
C LEU A 71 -6.90 6.27 -36.48
N ASP A 72 -5.58 6.37 -36.52
CA ASP A 72 -4.75 5.55 -37.41
C ASP A 72 -4.83 4.06 -37.00
N PRO A 73 -4.72 3.09 -37.92
CA PRO A 73 -4.66 1.66 -37.60
C PRO A 73 -3.69 1.28 -36.47
N ASP A 74 -2.53 1.95 -36.32
CA ASP A 74 -1.60 1.68 -35.22
C ASP A 74 -2.14 2.12 -33.85
N SER A 75 -3.10 3.06 -33.84
CA SER A 75 -3.75 3.53 -32.62
C SER A 75 -4.56 2.40 -31.95
N ALA A 76 -5.10 1.45 -32.73
CA ALA A 76 -5.84 0.33 -32.17
C ALA A 76 -4.94 -0.59 -31.30
N ALA A 77 -3.71 -0.83 -31.76
CA ALA A 77 -2.72 -1.58 -30.99
C ALA A 77 -2.34 -0.84 -29.70
N ARG A 78 -2.15 0.48 -29.78
CA ARG A 78 -1.83 1.34 -28.62
C ARG A 78 -2.97 1.41 -27.60
N VAL A 79 -4.22 1.52 -28.06
CA VAL A 79 -5.39 1.45 -27.18
C VAL A 79 -5.49 0.10 -26.49
N LYS A 80 -5.21 -1.00 -27.21
CA LYS A 80 -5.17 -2.34 -26.61
C LYS A 80 -4.08 -2.44 -25.55
N ASP A 81 -2.89 -1.89 -25.80
CA ASP A 81 -1.80 -1.86 -24.83
C ASP A 81 -2.18 -1.05 -23.58
N ALA A 82 -2.80 0.11 -23.75
CA ALA A 82 -3.29 0.94 -22.65
C ALA A 82 -4.30 0.18 -21.76
N ARG A 83 -5.25 -0.54 -22.40
CA ARG A 83 -6.23 -1.36 -21.67
C ARG A 83 -5.57 -2.49 -20.90
N ASN A 84 -4.64 -3.21 -21.51
CA ASN A 84 -3.89 -4.28 -20.85
C ASN A 84 -3.12 -3.75 -19.64
N ARG A 85 -2.47 -2.59 -19.79
CA ARG A 85 -1.72 -1.95 -18.72
C ARG A 85 -2.62 -1.51 -17.57
N LEU A 86 -3.79 -0.96 -17.87
CA LEU A 86 -4.79 -0.58 -16.87
C LEU A 86 -5.25 -1.81 -16.05
N LEU A 87 -5.52 -2.94 -16.71
CA LEU A 87 -5.87 -4.18 -16.02
C LEU A 87 -4.74 -4.66 -15.11
N GLN A 88 -3.49 -4.60 -15.57
CA GLN A 88 -2.32 -4.93 -14.73
C GLN A 88 -2.24 -4.03 -13.50
N ILE A 89 -2.43 -2.72 -13.67
CA ILE A 89 -2.45 -1.75 -12.56
C ILE A 89 -3.54 -2.10 -11.55
N LEU A 90 -4.77 -2.40 -12.00
CA LEU A 90 -5.88 -2.78 -11.11
C LEU A 90 -5.59 -4.07 -10.34
N MET A 91 -4.94 -5.05 -10.98
CA MET A 91 -4.52 -6.28 -10.31
C MET A 91 -3.44 -6.02 -9.26
N LEU A 92 -2.47 -5.15 -9.56
CA LEU A 92 -1.43 -4.74 -8.62
C LEU A 92 -2.01 -3.95 -7.44
N ASP A 93 -2.93 -3.03 -7.70
CA ASP A 93 -3.64 -2.26 -6.68
C ASP A 93 -4.34 -3.17 -5.68
N ARG A 94 -5.11 -4.15 -6.18
CA ARG A 94 -5.76 -5.16 -5.33
C ARG A 94 -4.77 -5.97 -4.48
N GLU A 95 -3.60 -6.33 -5.03
CA GLU A 95 -2.58 -7.04 -4.26
C GLU A 95 -1.92 -6.13 -3.22
N ASN A 96 -1.66 -4.86 -3.55
CA ASN A 96 -1.12 -3.87 -2.64
C ASN A 96 -2.09 -3.58 -1.48
N GLU A 97 -3.38 -3.43 -1.73
CA GLU A 97 -4.41 -3.32 -0.68
C GLU A 97 -4.39 -4.54 0.23
N ARG A 98 -4.27 -5.75 -0.33
CA ARG A 98 -4.19 -6.99 0.46
C ARG A 98 -2.94 -7.03 1.34
N LEU A 99 -1.80 -6.57 0.83
CA LEU A 99 -0.55 -6.46 1.60
C LEU A 99 -0.67 -5.43 2.73
N LEU A 100 -1.26 -4.27 2.43
CA LEU A 100 -1.52 -3.22 3.40
C LEU A 100 -2.40 -3.73 4.55
N LEU A 101 -3.52 -4.39 4.23
CA LEU A 101 -4.43 -4.97 5.23
C LEU A 101 -3.74 -6.02 6.11
N LYS A 102 -2.91 -6.88 5.52
CA LYS A 102 -2.12 -7.87 6.29
C LYS A 102 -1.16 -7.20 7.26
N GLY A 103 -0.46 -6.15 6.83
CA GLY A 103 0.44 -5.38 7.70
C GLY A 103 -0.31 -4.76 8.88
N THR A 104 -1.45 -4.11 8.61
CA THR A 104 -2.26 -3.46 9.65
C THR A 104 -2.85 -4.47 10.63
N VAL A 105 -3.48 -5.55 10.16
CA VAL A 105 -4.08 -6.58 11.02
C VAL A 105 -3.01 -7.30 11.84
N SER A 106 -1.87 -7.64 11.23
CA SER A 106 -0.78 -8.29 11.95
C SER A 106 -0.16 -7.38 13.01
N SER A 107 -0.07 -6.07 12.75
CA SER A 107 0.45 -5.11 13.74
C SER A 107 -0.48 -4.97 14.95
N THR A 108 -1.81 -4.92 14.74
CA THR A 108 -2.80 -4.83 15.82
C THR A 108 -2.84 -6.12 16.65
N LEU A 109 -2.82 -7.29 16.00
CA LEU A 109 -2.79 -8.57 16.71
C LEU A 109 -1.46 -8.79 17.43
N GLN A 110 -0.31 -8.41 16.84
CA GLN A 110 0.97 -8.46 17.55
C GLN A 110 1.00 -7.54 18.78
N GLN A 111 0.33 -6.38 18.75
CA GLN A 111 0.20 -5.52 19.92
C GLN A 111 -0.73 -6.12 21.00
N GLN A 112 -1.82 -6.78 20.59
CA GLN A 112 -2.77 -7.40 21.51
C GLN A 112 -2.27 -8.71 22.13
N PHE A 113 -1.50 -9.49 21.37
CA PHE A 113 -0.94 -10.78 21.76
C PHE A 113 0.57 -10.73 22.00
N ALA A 114 1.14 -9.53 22.15
CA ALA A 114 2.52 -9.38 22.60
C ALA A 114 2.68 -10.19 23.89
N PRO A 115 3.65 -11.11 23.98
CA PRO A 115 3.80 -11.96 25.16
C PRO A 115 3.89 -11.07 26.38
N VAL A 116 2.93 -11.22 27.28
CA VAL A 116 2.94 -10.51 28.56
C VAL A 116 4.25 -10.88 29.23
N LEU A 117 5.15 -9.91 29.39
CA LEU A 117 6.43 -10.10 30.06
C LEU A 117 6.17 -10.88 31.37
N PRO A 118 6.89 -11.98 31.66
CA PRO A 118 6.60 -12.88 32.79
C PRO A 118 6.43 -12.14 34.15
N GLY A 119 7.09 -11.00 34.33
CA GLY A 119 6.97 -10.14 35.51
C GLY A 119 5.62 -9.41 35.69
N ARG A 120 4.84 -9.17 34.62
CA ARG A 120 3.48 -8.58 34.74
C ARG A 120 2.46 -9.62 35.23
N VAL A 121 2.63 -10.88 34.85
CA VAL A 121 1.79 -12.00 35.31
C VAL A 121 2.06 -12.29 36.78
N ALA A 122 3.32 -12.26 37.21
CA ALA A 122 3.70 -12.38 38.62
C ALA A 122 3.12 -11.27 39.50
N ARG A 123 2.92 -10.06 38.99
CA ARG A 123 2.25 -8.96 39.72
C ARG A 123 0.73 -9.14 39.82
N ALA A 124 0.12 -9.75 38.80
CA ALA A 124 -1.32 -10.01 38.77
C ALA A 124 -1.72 -11.19 39.68
N TYR A 125 -0.82 -12.16 39.88
CA TYR A 125 -1.07 -13.34 40.72
C TYR A 125 -0.29 -13.37 42.05
N GLY A 126 0.75 -12.55 42.22
CA GLY A 126 1.68 -12.60 43.36
C GLY A 126 1.61 -11.38 44.28
N GLY A 127 0.45 -10.76 44.40
CA GLY A 127 0.23 -9.52 45.16
C GLY A 127 -0.58 -9.69 46.44
N THR A 128 -0.26 -10.63 47.33
CA THR A 128 -0.49 -10.49 48.78
C THR A 128 0.63 -11.21 49.56
N GLY A 129 1.77 -10.53 49.70
CA GLY A 129 2.64 -10.77 50.85
C GLY A 129 1.91 -10.30 52.11
N GLY A 130 1.15 -11.19 52.73
CA GLY A 130 0.39 -10.94 53.95
C GLY A 130 0.26 -12.19 54.82
N SER A 131 1.28 -12.42 55.67
CA SER A 131 1.33 -13.13 56.98
C SER A 131 0.78 -14.58 57.11
N PRO A 132 1.40 -15.47 57.94
CA PRO A 132 1.78 -15.19 59.32
C PRO A 132 3.17 -15.71 59.74
N GLY A 133 3.98 -14.84 60.34
CA GLY A 133 5.11 -15.27 61.16
C GLY A 133 4.61 -15.92 62.44
N SER A 134 4.61 -17.26 62.49
CA SER A 134 4.47 -18.05 63.70
C SER A 134 5.54 -19.12 63.74
N SER A 135 6.16 -19.23 64.91
CA SER A 135 7.05 -20.30 65.39
C SER A 135 8.50 -20.21 64.90
N ARG A 136 9.53 -20.43 65.72
CA ARG A 136 9.71 -20.70 67.15
C ARG A 136 11.22 -20.94 67.24
N GLU A 137 11.99 -19.97 67.73
CA GLU A 137 13.42 -20.18 67.93
C GLU A 137 13.66 -20.89 69.27
N GLN A 138 14.07 -22.15 69.20
CA GLN A 138 15.06 -22.80 70.07
C GLN A 138 15.87 -23.76 69.19
N PRO A 139 17.20 -23.79 69.31
CA PRO A 139 17.84 -24.62 70.34
C PRO A 139 19.04 -23.97 71.05
N GLY A 140 19.33 -24.45 72.27
CA GLY A 140 20.20 -23.81 73.26
C GLY A 140 21.68 -24.16 73.27
N VAL A 141 22.37 -23.73 74.32
CA VAL A 141 23.72 -24.17 74.73
C VAL A 141 23.87 -23.98 76.26
N GLU A 142 24.29 -25.06 76.92
CA GLU A 142 24.93 -25.24 78.26
C GLU A 142 24.37 -24.57 79.53
#